data_AF-A5UPD4-F1
#
_entry.id   AF-A5UPD4-F1
#
_cell.length_a   1.000
_cell.length_b   1.000
_cell.length_c   1.000
_cell.angle_alpha   90.00
_cell.angle_beta   90.00
_cell.angle_gamma   90.00
#
_symmetry.space_group_name_H-M   'P 1'
#
loop_
_entity.id
_entity.type
_entity.pdbx_description
1 polymer ?
#
loop_
_entity_poly.entity_id
_entity_poly.type
_entity_poly.pdbx_seq_one_letter_code
_entity_poly.pdbx_strand_id
1 'polypeptide(L)'
;MVRFFDPLRARRLSGALLQRSRTYHPSSEAPVSHTVSPDVHRILTDAVTAIRSGDKARGRTLLAQALRIDPRNETAWLGMASVAETPERRRECLERALTINPNSQIARRALQKLSDSQPSRAPHDASAPDQASRSSSSSAPIHAQTVTQEGEAPQDQARHCPQCGAPIGATDTVCAFCKSPLAPPSSASDTLSYPKRTPLTREEQRRLTGQSLKRICVPRLFNATTIVGIVITCIAGAIIAWTIQQNWTAHPGALFLSLLLPSLFLVPGIINIIQGMQMYRFARSLRNATAVAEAPVLDVWQYEGFEGEPFVVAWELTVIDRYGRTIRYRQAQKIGKELHDYLQTRATVQVRYTPDQPDIAMLDEQWVAAIKGASST
;
A
#
# COMPACT_ATOMS: atom_id res chain seq x y z
N MET A 1 -16.38 -29.33 -71.72
CA MET A 1 -15.70 -28.22 -72.43
C MET A 1 -16.57 -26.98 -72.30
N VAL A 2 -16.09 -26.03 -71.50
CA VAL A 2 -16.39 -24.58 -71.38
C VAL A 2 -17.78 -24.07 -71.80
N ARG A 3 -18.51 -23.45 -70.85
CA ARG A 3 -19.24 -22.19 -71.10
C ARG A 3 -19.16 -21.29 -69.87
N PHE A 4 -18.68 -20.07 -70.09
CA PHE A 4 -18.52 -19.02 -69.09
C PHE A 4 -19.13 -17.72 -69.64
N PHE A 5 -19.68 -16.94 -68.71
CA PHE A 5 -19.94 -15.49 -68.69
C PHE A 5 -21.09 -14.86 -69.50
N ASP A 6 -22.17 -14.50 -68.77
CA ASP A 6 -22.70 -13.14 -68.40
C ASP A 6 -22.53 -11.98 -69.41
N PRO A 7 -23.37 -10.89 -69.42
CA PRO A 7 -24.14 -10.28 -68.30
C PRO A 7 -25.48 -9.61 -68.71
N LEU A 8 -26.14 -8.87 -67.78
CA LEU A 8 -27.08 -7.71 -67.90
C LEU A 8 -28.07 -7.76 -66.71
N ARG A 9 -28.39 -6.75 -65.90
CA ARG A 9 -28.96 -5.38 -66.11
C ARG A 9 -29.23 -4.86 -64.67
N ALA A 10 -28.96 -3.63 -64.24
CA ALA A 10 -29.39 -2.29 -64.68
C ALA A 10 -30.35 -1.61 -63.68
N ARG A 11 -30.05 -0.33 -63.41
CA ARG A 11 -30.97 0.82 -63.12
C ARG A 11 -31.74 0.78 -61.79
N ARG A 12 -32.12 1.89 -61.13
CA ARG A 12 -31.86 3.36 -61.07
C ARG A 12 -33.02 3.91 -60.19
N LEU A 13 -32.91 5.16 -59.73
CA LEU A 13 -33.91 6.08 -59.14
C LEU A 13 -33.77 6.23 -57.61
N SER A 14 -33.50 7.38 -56.95
CA SER A 14 -33.57 8.85 -57.15
C SER A 14 -34.58 9.50 -56.19
N GLY A 15 -34.15 10.53 -55.46
CA GLY A 15 -35.00 11.54 -54.76
C GLY A 15 -35.00 11.37 -53.23
N ALA A 16 -34.38 12.21 -52.39
CA ALA A 16 -34.44 13.66 -52.16
C ALA A 16 -35.17 13.98 -50.83
N LEU A 17 -34.44 14.68 -49.94
CA LEU A 17 -34.88 15.64 -48.91
C LEU A 17 -35.90 15.18 -47.86
N LEU A 18 -35.51 15.21 -46.57
CA LEU A 18 -36.02 16.19 -45.60
C LEU A 18 -35.47 15.94 -44.19
N GLN A 19 -35.06 17.04 -43.59
CA GLN A 19 -34.56 17.25 -42.24
C GLN A 19 -35.69 17.05 -41.23
N ARG A 20 -35.49 16.22 -40.19
CA ARG A 20 -36.31 16.30 -38.98
C ARG A 20 -35.54 15.87 -37.74
N SER A 21 -35.12 16.88 -36.99
CA SER A 21 -34.80 16.81 -35.57
C SER A 21 -35.94 16.11 -34.80
N ARG A 22 -35.60 15.03 -34.08
CA ARG A 22 -36.46 14.47 -33.04
C ARG A 22 -35.66 14.37 -31.74
N THR A 23 -36.16 15.16 -30.80
CA THR A 23 -35.89 15.19 -29.38
C THR A 23 -35.76 13.80 -28.75
N TYR A 24 -34.66 13.58 -28.05
CA TYR A 24 -34.43 12.42 -27.19
C TYR A 24 -35.09 12.67 -25.83
N HIS A 25 -36.13 11.90 -25.50
CA HIS A 25 -36.72 11.80 -24.16
C HIS A 25 -36.28 10.44 -23.59
N PRO A 26 -35.84 10.34 -22.31
CA PRO A 26 -35.27 9.13 -21.77
C PRO A 26 -36.36 8.18 -21.23
N SER A 27 -35.96 6.94 -20.95
CA SER A 27 -36.67 5.89 -20.19
C SER A 27 -37.27 4.75 -21.01
N SER A 28 -36.50 3.67 -21.17
CA SER A 28 -37.01 2.31 -20.92
C SER A 28 -35.86 1.40 -20.51
N GLU A 29 -36.01 0.81 -19.32
CA GLU A 29 -35.07 -0.07 -18.64
C GLU A 29 -34.70 -1.31 -19.46
N ALA A 30 -33.41 -1.64 -19.48
CA ALA A 30 -32.87 -2.92 -19.94
C ALA A 30 -32.28 -3.67 -18.73
N PRO A 31 -32.32 -5.02 -18.71
CA PRO A 31 -32.10 -5.82 -17.52
C PRO A 31 -30.64 -5.77 -17.05
N VAL A 32 -30.44 -5.44 -15.77
CA VAL A 32 -29.14 -5.37 -15.09
C VAL A 32 -28.53 -6.76 -15.01
N SER A 33 -27.77 -7.12 -16.04
CA SER A 33 -26.81 -8.20 -15.98
C SER A 33 -25.62 -7.69 -15.17
N HIS A 34 -25.47 -8.19 -13.94
CA HIS A 34 -24.31 -7.92 -13.10
C HIS A 34 -23.04 -8.45 -13.76
N THR A 35 -22.44 -7.67 -14.66
CA THR A 35 -21.07 -7.89 -15.11
C THR A 35 -20.18 -7.68 -13.91
N VAL A 36 -19.69 -8.78 -13.32
CA VAL A 36 -18.62 -8.77 -12.33
C VAL A 36 -17.52 -7.87 -12.89
N SER A 37 -17.25 -6.74 -12.24
CA SER A 37 -16.21 -5.83 -12.68
C SER A 37 -14.89 -6.62 -12.77
N PRO A 38 -14.15 -6.55 -13.90
CA PRO A 38 -12.92 -7.32 -14.10
C PRO A 38 -11.89 -7.08 -12.97
N ASP A 39 -11.99 -5.94 -12.29
CA ASP A 39 -11.17 -5.60 -11.13
C ASP A 39 -11.43 -6.49 -9.91
N VAL A 40 -12.70 -6.86 -9.63
CA VAL A 40 -13.06 -7.69 -8.46
C VAL A 40 -12.52 -9.11 -8.62
N HIS A 41 -12.61 -9.67 -9.82
CA HIS A 41 -12.11 -11.02 -10.09
C HIS A 41 -10.59 -11.13 -9.87
N ARG A 42 -9.84 -10.12 -10.30
CA ARG A 42 -8.40 -10.04 -10.06
C ARG A 42 -8.08 -9.92 -8.56
N ILE A 43 -8.78 -9.04 -7.84
CA ILE A 43 -8.59 -8.86 -6.39
C ILE A 43 -8.88 -10.15 -5.62
N LEU A 44 -9.92 -10.90 -6.00
CA LEU A 44 -10.24 -12.19 -5.39
C LEU A 44 -9.15 -13.25 -5.66
N THR A 45 -8.61 -13.28 -6.87
CA THR A 45 -7.50 -14.19 -7.22
C THR A 45 -6.24 -13.88 -6.41
N ASP A 46 -5.90 -12.60 -6.28
CA ASP A 46 -4.78 -12.14 -5.45
C ASP A 46 -5.01 -12.49 -3.97
N ALA A 47 -6.25 -12.33 -3.48
CA ALA A 47 -6.62 -12.67 -2.12
C ALA A 47 -6.46 -14.16 -1.82
N VAL A 48 -6.96 -15.03 -2.70
CA VAL A 48 -6.82 -16.49 -2.56
C VAL A 48 -5.34 -16.89 -2.56
N THR A 49 -4.54 -16.27 -3.43
CA THR A 49 -3.09 -16.54 -3.49
C THR A 49 -2.40 -16.16 -2.18
N ALA A 50 -2.71 -14.99 -1.62
CA ALA A 50 -2.16 -14.54 -0.33
C ALA A 50 -2.57 -15.46 0.83
N ILE A 51 -3.84 -15.89 0.87
CA ILE A 51 -4.33 -16.83 1.90
C ILE A 51 -3.62 -18.18 1.80
N ARG A 52 -3.43 -18.68 0.58
CA ARG A 52 -2.73 -19.96 0.33
C ARG A 52 -1.24 -19.89 0.67
N SER A 53 -0.60 -18.73 0.55
CA SER A 53 0.78 -18.52 1.00
C SER A 53 0.92 -18.30 2.51
N GLY A 54 -0.18 -18.37 3.28
CA GLY A 54 -0.20 -18.19 4.73
C GLY A 54 -0.39 -16.75 5.19
N ASP A 55 -0.44 -15.78 4.27
CA ASP A 55 -0.64 -14.36 4.55
C ASP A 55 -2.14 -14.03 4.68
N LYS A 56 -2.71 -14.44 5.80
CA LYS A 56 -4.14 -14.21 6.11
C LYS A 56 -4.46 -12.72 6.27
N ALA A 57 -3.51 -11.91 6.72
CA ALA A 57 -3.68 -10.48 6.92
C ALA A 57 -3.87 -9.76 5.58
N ARG A 58 -2.99 -10.01 4.61
CA ARG A 58 -3.12 -9.49 3.24
C ARG A 58 -4.36 -10.04 2.54
N GLY A 59 -4.64 -11.33 2.71
CA GLY A 59 -5.86 -11.96 2.21
C GLY A 59 -7.13 -11.21 2.68
N ARG A 60 -7.20 -10.91 3.98
CA ARG A 60 -8.31 -10.16 4.58
C ARG A 60 -8.46 -8.76 4.00
N THR A 61 -7.36 -8.03 3.81
CA THR A 61 -7.39 -6.68 3.22
C THR A 61 -7.92 -6.71 1.78
N LEU A 62 -7.47 -7.67 0.97
CA LEU A 62 -7.91 -7.83 -0.41
C LEU A 62 -9.38 -8.26 -0.49
N LEU A 63 -9.83 -9.18 0.37
CA LEU A 63 -11.23 -9.58 0.45
C LEU A 63 -12.14 -8.42 0.90
N ALA A 64 -11.70 -7.62 1.88
CA ALA A 64 -12.42 -6.42 2.29
C ALA A 64 -12.51 -5.39 1.15
N GLN A 65 -11.45 -5.26 0.34
CA GLN A 65 -11.49 -4.42 -0.86
C GLN A 65 -12.48 -4.95 -1.90
N ALA A 66 -12.48 -6.25 -2.16
CA ALA A 66 -13.45 -6.88 -3.06
C ALA A 66 -14.90 -6.63 -2.58
N LEU A 67 -15.16 -6.74 -1.27
CA LEU A 67 -16.48 -6.49 -0.68
C LEU A 67 -16.90 -5.02 -0.68
N ARG A 68 -15.95 -4.07 -0.68
CA ARG A 68 -16.27 -2.65 -0.86
C ARG A 68 -16.74 -2.35 -2.28
N ILE A 69 -16.21 -3.06 -3.27
CA ILE A 69 -16.56 -2.88 -4.69
C ILE A 69 -17.84 -3.65 -5.01
N ASP A 70 -17.94 -4.91 -4.54
CA ASP A 70 -19.11 -5.76 -4.69
C ASP A 70 -19.49 -6.39 -3.34
N PRO A 71 -20.37 -5.73 -2.57
CA PRO A 71 -20.84 -6.24 -1.28
C PRO A 71 -21.65 -7.54 -1.38
N ARG A 72 -22.15 -7.90 -2.57
CA ARG A 72 -22.97 -9.10 -2.79
C ARG A 72 -22.16 -10.27 -3.34
N ASN A 73 -20.83 -10.22 -3.22
CA ASN A 73 -19.96 -11.27 -3.72
C ASN A 73 -19.83 -12.46 -2.75
N GLU A 74 -20.43 -13.60 -3.08
CA GLU A 74 -20.36 -14.82 -2.26
C GLU A 74 -18.92 -15.27 -1.98
N THR A 75 -18.07 -15.33 -3.01
CA THR A 75 -16.69 -15.81 -2.92
C THR A 75 -15.86 -14.96 -1.96
N ALA A 76 -16.10 -13.64 -1.95
CA ALA A 76 -15.43 -12.73 -1.04
C ALA A 76 -15.85 -12.97 0.43
N TRP A 77 -17.15 -13.20 0.70
CA TRP A 77 -17.65 -13.53 2.03
C TRP A 77 -17.16 -14.91 2.53
N LEU A 78 -17.14 -15.91 1.66
CA LEU A 78 -16.55 -17.22 1.97
C LEU A 78 -15.04 -17.11 2.26
N GLY A 79 -14.32 -16.30 1.48
CA GLY A 79 -12.93 -15.97 1.74
C GLY A 79 -12.74 -15.31 3.11
N MET A 80 -13.58 -14.33 3.45
CA MET A 80 -13.53 -13.63 4.75
C MET A 80 -13.73 -14.58 5.93
N ALA A 81 -14.63 -15.55 5.80
CA ALA A 81 -14.82 -16.58 6.82
C ALA A 81 -13.54 -17.42 7.06
N SER A 82 -12.78 -17.73 6.00
CA SER A 82 -11.54 -18.53 6.12
C SER A 82 -10.42 -17.81 6.88
N VAL A 83 -10.38 -16.48 6.82
CA VAL A 83 -9.38 -15.63 7.49
C VAL A 83 -9.89 -14.99 8.77
N ALA A 84 -11.15 -15.23 9.16
CA ALA A 84 -11.71 -14.71 10.40
C ALA A 84 -10.99 -15.30 11.63
N GLU A 85 -10.63 -14.42 12.56
CA GLU A 85 -9.86 -14.74 13.77
C GLU A 85 -10.72 -15.34 14.88
N THR A 86 -12.00 -14.93 14.96
CA THR A 86 -12.95 -15.45 15.96
C THR A 86 -14.01 -16.33 15.30
N PRO A 87 -14.52 -17.36 16.00
CA PRO A 87 -15.59 -18.21 15.49
C PRO A 87 -16.88 -17.42 15.24
N GLU A 88 -17.17 -16.38 16.02
CA GLU A 88 -18.32 -15.51 15.84
C GLU A 88 -18.24 -14.72 14.53
N ARG A 89 -17.09 -14.13 14.23
CA ARG A 89 -16.85 -13.42 12.97
C ARG A 89 -16.89 -14.36 11.77
N ARG A 90 -16.38 -15.57 11.94
CA ARG A 90 -16.45 -16.60 10.90
C ARG A 90 -17.89 -16.96 10.58
N ARG A 91 -18.71 -17.19 11.61
CA ARG A 91 -20.15 -17.48 11.48
C ARG A 91 -20.90 -16.33 10.79
N GLU A 92 -20.68 -15.08 11.23
CA GLU A 92 -21.29 -13.88 10.62
C GLU A 92 -20.99 -13.79 9.11
N CYS A 93 -19.76 -14.07 8.69
CA CYS A 93 -19.38 -14.07 7.28
C CYS A 93 -20.07 -15.17 6.47
N LEU A 94 -20.20 -16.38 7.04
CA LEU A 94 -20.86 -17.50 6.38
C LEU A 94 -22.39 -17.31 6.29
N GLU A 95 -23.01 -16.72 7.31
CA GLU A 95 -24.42 -16.33 7.29
C GLU A 95 -24.67 -15.30 6.17
N ARG A 96 -23.81 -14.28 6.03
CA ARG A 96 -23.90 -13.33 4.91
C ARG A 96 -23.74 -13.99 3.55
N ALA A 97 -22.82 -14.95 3.41
CA ALA A 97 -22.67 -15.71 2.18
C ALA A 97 -23.94 -16.52 1.82
N LEU A 98 -24.63 -17.08 2.82
CA LEU A 98 -25.92 -17.77 2.61
C LEU A 98 -27.08 -16.84 2.30
N THR A 99 -27.10 -15.63 2.85
CA THR A 99 -28.09 -14.61 2.46
C THR A 99 -27.95 -14.22 0.99
N ILE A 100 -26.72 -14.23 0.46
CA ILE A 100 -26.43 -13.95 -0.95
C ILE A 100 -26.74 -15.16 -1.83
N ASN A 101 -26.21 -16.33 -1.46
CA ASN A 101 -26.44 -17.60 -2.15
C ASN A 101 -26.94 -18.66 -1.16
N PRO A 102 -28.26 -18.81 -1.01
CA PRO A 102 -28.83 -19.79 -0.09
C PRO A 102 -28.38 -21.22 -0.40
N ASN A 103 -28.05 -21.52 -1.65
CA ASN A 103 -27.67 -22.85 -2.13
C ASN A 103 -26.18 -23.16 -1.99
N SER A 104 -25.39 -22.29 -1.35
CA SER A 104 -23.97 -22.50 -1.13
C SER A 104 -23.70 -23.68 -0.19
N GLN A 105 -23.36 -24.83 -0.75
CA GLN A 105 -23.01 -26.03 0.03
C GLN A 105 -21.76 -25.80 0.90
N ILE A 106 -20.84 -24.96 0.43
CA ILE A 106 -19.59 -24.63 1.14
C ILE A 106 -19.92 -23.87 2.43
N ALA A 107 -20.76 -22.84 2.35
CA ALA A 107 -21.15 -22.05 3.52
C ALA A 107 -21.93 -22.89 4.55
N ARG A 108 -22.90 -23.71 4.10
CA ARG A 108 -23.69 -24.58 4.99
C ARG A 108 -22.81 -25.58 5.75
N ARG A 109 -21.91 -26.28 5.04
CA ARG A 109 -20.98 -27.24 5.67
C ARG A 109 -20.03 -26.56 6.65
N ALA A 110 -19.55 -25.36 6.33
CA ALA A 110 -18.66 -24.61 7.21
C ALA A 110 -19.38 -24.12 8.48
N LEU A 111 -20.64 -23.72 8.39
CA LEU A 111 -21.46 -23.35 9.55
C LEU A 111 -21.74 -24.54 10.46
N GLN A 112 -22.13 -25.69 9.90
CA GLN A 112 -22.41 -26.90 10.67
C GLN A 112 -21.19 -27.32 11.51
N LYS A 113 -19.99 -27.29 10.92
CA LYS A 113 -18.74 -27.58 11.64
C LYS A 113 -18.46 -26.64 12.81
N LEU A 114 -18.89 -25.38 12.73
CA LEU A 114 -18.74 -24.42 13.82
C LEU A 114 -19.75 -24.67 14.94
N SER A 115 -20.97 -25.06 14.60
CA SER A 115 -22.00 -25.46 15.55
C SER A 115 -21.59 -26.70 16.36
N ASP A 116 -20.99 -27.70 15.70
CA ASP A 116 -20.53 -28.94 16.34
C ASP A 116 -19.32 -28.71 17.27
N SER A 117 -18.53 -27.66 17.03
CA SER A 117 -17.32 -27.34 17.81
C SER A 117 -17.60 -26.47 19.03
N GLN A 118 -18.83 -25.98 19.22
CA GLN A 118 -19.19 -25.16 20.35
C GLN A 118 -19.83 -26.05 21.42
N PRO A 119 -19.21 -26.23 22.61
CA PRO A 119 -19.89 -26.91 23.70
C PRO A 119 -21.12 -26.09 24.05
N SER A 120 -22.29 -26.74 23.94
CA SER A 120 -23.61 -26.20 24.27
C SER A 120 -23.54 -25.37 25.55
N ARG A 121 -23.57 -24.03 25.40
CA ARG A 121 -23.89 -23.16 26.51
C ARG A 121 -25.36 -23.40 26.82
N ALA A 122 -25.60 -24.08 27.93
CA ALA A 122 -26.92 -24.42 28.41
C ALA A 122 -27.87 -23.19 28.36
N PRO A 123 -29.16 -23.37 28.04
CA PRO A 123 -30.14 -22.30 28.09
C PRO A 123 -30.20 -21.72 29.51
N HIS A 124 -30.00 -20.41 29.62
CA HIS A 124 -30.38 -19.66 30.81
C HIS A 124 -31.90 -19.55 30.82
N ASP A 125 -32.56 -20.47 31.52
CA ASP A 125 -33.93 -20.32 31.97
C ASP A 125 -33.98 -19.52 33.28
N ALA A 126 -34.64 -18.36 33.18
CA ALA A 126 -35.58 -17.75 34.11
C ALA A 126 -35.40 -17.94 35.64
N SER A 127 -35.28 -16.82 36.37
CA SER A 127 -36.42 -16.23 37.10
C SER A 127 -36.01 -14.98 37.92
N ALA A 128 -36.94 -14.02 37.96
CA ALA A 128 -36.88 -12.65 38.47
C ALA A 128 -37.05 -12.55 40.02
N PRO A 129 -37.61 -11.46 40.59
CA PRO A 129 -37.13 -10.08 40.75
C PRO A 129 -37.07 -9.64 42.25
N ASP A 130 -36.80 -8.33 42.45
CA ASP A 130 -37.31 -7.48 43.55
C ASP A 130 -36.45 -7.35 44.82
N GLN A 131 -35.94 -6.14 45.09
CA GLN A 131 -36.42 -5.33 46.21
C GLN A 131 -35.78 -3.94 46.26
N ALA A 132 -36.66 -2.95 46.20
CA ALA A 132 -36.44 -1.60 46.71
C ALA A 132 -36.36 -1.58 48.25
N SER A 133 -35.51 -0.69 48.79
CA SER A 133 -35.74 0.08 50.03
C SER A 133 -34.62 1.12 50.17
N ARG A 134 -34.91 2.40 49.91
CA ARG A 134 -35.27 3.46 50.90
C ARG A 134 -34.05 4.05 51.60
N SER A 135 -33.65 5.28 51.23
CA SER A 135 -33.91 6.55 51.98
C SER A 135 -32.70 6.87 52.89
N SER A 136 -32.17 8.07 53.12
CA SER A 136 -32.70 9.45 53.16
C SER A 136 -31.46 10.40 53.23
N SER A 137 -31.36 11.49 52.46
CA SER A 137 -31.74 12.89 52.76
C SER A 137 -30.80 13.74 53.64
N SER A 138 -30.58 14.99 53.19
CA SER A 138 -30.36 16.24 53.97
C SER A 138 -28.90 16.55 54.38
N SER A 139 -28.33 17.77 54.33
CA SER A 139 -28.79 19.14 54.01
C SER A 139 -27.57 20.10 53.99
N ALA A 140 -27.63 21.19 53.20
CA ALA A 140 -26.78 22.40 53.35
C ALA A 140 -27.34 23.33 54.46
N PRO A 141 -26.62 24.36 55.00
CA PRO A 141 -26.49 25.70 54.35
C PRO A 141 -25.15 26.48 54.64
N ILE A 142 -24.61 27.30 53.71
CA ILE A 142 -24.59 28.80 53.55
C ILE A 142 -23.92 29.67 54.65
N HIS A 143 -22.84 30.38 54.28
CA HIS A 143 -22.43 31.79 54.62
C HIS A 143 -21.27 32.17 53.64
N ALA A 144 -21.31 33.15 52.71
CA ALA A 144 -21.28 34.64 52.79
C ALA A 144 -20.09 35.18 53.63
N GLN A 145 -19.19 36.10 53.25
CA GLN A 145 -18.89 37.01 52.11
C GLN A 145 -17.46 37.62 52.35
N THR A 146 -16.85 38.26 51.33
CA THR A 146 -16.06 39.54 51.37
C THR A 146 -14.56 39.52 50.96
N VAL A 147 -14.30 40.05 49.75
CA VAL A 147 -13.32 41.08 49.27
C VAL A 147 -12.03 41.30 50.11
N THR A 148 -10.79 41.28 49.58
CA THR A 148 -10.08 42.37 48.84
C THR A 148 -8.68 41.91 48.35
N GLN A 149 -8.19 42.53 47.25
CA GLN A 149 -6.88 42.46 46.57
C GLN A 149 -5.68 42.76 47.52
N GLU A 150 -4.39 42.42 47.28
CA GLU A 150 -3.52 42.79 46.15
C GLU A 150 -2.10 42.15 46.37
N GLY A 151 -1.37 41.73 45.33
CA GLY A 151 0.00 41.19 45.47
C GLY A 151 0.60 40.56 44.20
N GLU A 152 1.24 41.39 43.39
CA GLU A 152 2.03 41.17 42.17
C GLU A 152 3.05 40.00 42.19
N ALA A 153 2.97 39.04 41.24
CA ALA A 153 4.07 38.25 40.61
C ALA A 153 3.49 37.19 39.62
N PRO A 154 4.24 36.74 38.59
CA PRO A 154 3.67 36.35 37.29
C PRO A 154 2.76 35.12 37.32
N GLN A 155 1.58 35.26 36.71
CA GLN A 155 0.62 34.17 36.50
C GLN A 155 1.20 33.12 35.53
N ASP A 156 1.94 32.18 36.10
CA ASP A 156 2.34 30.94 35.47
C ASP A 156 1.09 30.06 35.34
N GLN A 157 0.66 29.79 34.11
CA GLN A 157 -0.55 29.00 33.83
C GLN A 157 -0.37 27.59 34.41
N ALA A 158 -0.97 27.35 35.57
CA ALA A 158 -0.98 26.05 36.23
C ALA A 158 -1.62 25.01 35.30
N ARG A 159 -0.79 24.13 34.76
CA ARG A 159 -1.26 22.96 34.01
C ARG A 159 -1.71 21.89 35.03
N HIS A 160 -2.56 20.97 34.61
CA HIS A 160 -3.00 19.84 35.43
C HIS A 160 -2.45 18.55 34.85
N CYS A 161 -2.04 17.62 35.70
CA CYS A 161 -1.56 16.30 35.28
C CYS A 161 -2.70 15.52 34.60
N PRO A 162 -2.53 14.99 33.38
CA PRO A 162 -3.58 14.26 32.68
C PRO A 162 -3.93 12.91 33.32
N GLN A 163 -3.06 12.38 34.18
CA GLN A 163 -3.23 11.07 34.80
C GLN A 163 -3.98 11.13 36.14
N CYS A 164 -3.77 12.19 36.93
CA CYS A 164 -4.33 12.29 38.29
C CYS A 164 -5.00 13.63 38.61
N GLY A 165 -4.91 14.63 37.73
CA GLY A 165 -5.52 15.94 37.92
C GLY A 165 -4.77 16.87 38.89
N ALA A 166 -3.61 16.49 39.42
CA ALA A 166 -2.83 17.36 40.30
C ALA A 166 -2.25 18.58 39.55
N PRO A 167 -2.17 19.77 40.18
CA PRO A 167 -1.54 20.95 39.58
C PRO A 167 -0.04 20.71 39.36
N ILE A 168 0.48 21.13 38.20
CA ILE A 168 1.88 21.00 37.80
C ILE A 168 2.43 22.38 37.41
N GLY A 169 3.65 22.67 37.85
CA GLY A 169 4.39 23.88 37.50
C GLY A 169 4.90 23.82 36.06
N ALA A 170 5.22 24.97 35.45
CA ALA A 170 5.58 25.03 34.03
C ALA A 170 6.86 24.24 33.66
N THR A 171 7.72 23.93 34.63
CA THR A 171 9.01 23.25 34.48
C THR A 171 9.01 21.82 35.04
N ASP A 172 7.89 21.32 35.56
CA ASP A 172 7.81 19.97 36.13
C ASP A 172 7.88 18.90 35.03
N THR A 173 8.91 18.05 35.10
CA THR A 173 9.12 16.91 34.19
C THR A 173 8.48 15.61 34.69
N VAL A 174 8.08 15.57 35.97
CA VAL A 174 7.42 14.44 36.62
C VAL A 174 6.36 14.97 37.57
N CYS A 175 5.18 14.36 37.59
CA CYS A 175 4.12 14.74 38.53
C CYS A 175 4.50 14.35 39.97
N ALA A 176 4.45 15.31 40.89
CA ALA A 176 4.76 15.08 42.31
C ALA A 176 3.82 14.07 43.00
N PHE A 177 2.59 13.90 42.51
CA PHE A 177 1.58 13.05 43.13
C PHE A 177 1.61 11.61 42.61
N CYS A 178 1.46 11.41 41.30
CA CYS A 178 1.38 10.07 40.70
C CYS A 178 2.71 9.58 40.11
N LYS A 179 3.77 10.38 40.18
CA LYS A 179 5.12 10.09 39.63
C LYS A 179 5.15 9.78 38.13
N SER A 180 4.10 10.14 37.40
CA SER A 180 4.06 9.97 35.94
C SER A 180 4.93 11.03 35.24
N PRO A 181 5.67 10.66 34.19
CA PRO A 181 6.47 11.61 33.40
C PRO A 181 5.55 12.59 32.64
N LEU A 182 5.91 13.87 32.64
CA LEU A 182 5.18 14.96 31.98
C LEU A 182 5.97 15.44 30.76
N ALA A 183 5.27 15.75 29.67
CA ALA A 183 5.90 16.30 28.47
C ALA A 183 6.41 17.74 28.73
N PRO A 184 7.61 18.12 28.25
CA PRO A 184 8.16 19.46 28.47
C PRO A 184 7.26 20.55 27.85
N PRO A 185 7.26 21.78 28.41
CA PRO A 185 6.41 22.87 27.98
C PRO A 185 6.62 23.21 26.50
N SER A 186 5.60 22.94 25.69
CA SER A 186 5.46 23.51 24.34
C SER A 186 5.08 24.98 24.53
N SER A 187 6.05 25.87 24.34
CA SER A 187 5.79 27.31 24.24
C SER A 187 4.83 27.55 23.07
N ALA A 188 3.64 28.05 23.39
CA ALA A 188 2.60 28.41 22.45
C ALA A 188 3.02 29.55 21.52
N SER A 189 2.83 29.34 20.21
CA SER A 189 2.28 30.31 19.26
C SER A 189 2.00 29.58 17.96
N ASP A 190 0.72 29.43 17.63
CA ASP A 190 0.24 29.09 16.30
C ASP A 190 0.75 30.13 15.30
N THR A 191 1.84 29.78 14.65
CA THR A 191 2.18 30.23 13.31
C THR A 191 2.57 28.95 12.60
N LEU A 192 2.08 28.72 11.39
CA LEU A 192 2.51 27.65 10.50
C LEU A 192 4.03 27.75 10.29
N SER A 193 4.79 27.25 11.26
CA SER A 193 6.24 27.25 11.28
C SER A 193 6.64 25.95 10.61
N TYR A 194 6.63 26.01 9.28
CA TYR A 194 7.31 25.02 8.46
C TYR A 194 8.69 24.79 9.09
N PRO A 195 9.12 23.53 9.31
CA PRO A 195 10.44 23.29 9.85
C PRO A 195 11.45 23.96 8.91
N LYS A 196 12.16 24.98 9.40
CA LYS A 196 13.15 25.73 8.60
C LYS A 196 14.35 24.80 8.39
N ARG A 197 14.26 23.94 7.37
CA ARG A 197 15.33 23.03 6.99
C ARG A 197 16.39 23.81 6.24
N THR A 198 17.65 23.56 6.56
CA THR A 198 18.76 24.01 5.72
C THR A 198 18.78 23.13 4.49
N PRO A 199 18.55 23.66 3.27
CA PRO A 199 18.57 22.84 2.06
C PRO A 199 19.94 22.20 1.91
N LEU A 200 19.96 20.93 1.47
CA LEU A 200 21.20 20.21 1.20
C LEU A 200 21.95 20.89 0.06
N THR A 201 23.28 20.75 0.04
CA THR A 201 24.05 21.27 -1.09
C THR A 201 23.68 20.53 -2.38
N ARG A 202 23.80 21.19 -3.55
CA ARG A 202 23.51 20.54 -4.84
C ARG A 202 24.34 19.27 -5.07
N GLU A 203 25.56 19.21 -4.53
CA GLU A 203 26.41 18.02 -4.60
C GLU A 203 25.86 16.87 -3.76
N GLU A 204 25.42 17.15 -2.53
CA GLU A 204 24.75 16.15 -1.68
C GLU A 204 23.43 15.66 -2.30
N GLN A 205 22.62 16.58 -2.83
CA GLN A 205 21.38 16.23 -3.54
C GLN A 205 21.68 15.31 -4.73
N ARG A 206 22.71 15.61 -5.54
CA ARG A 206 23.15 14.74 -6.65
C ARG A 206 23.63 13.38 -6.16
N ARG A 207 24.45 13.34 -5.10
CA ARG A 207 24.97 12.10 -4.51
C ARG A 207 23.86 11.19 -3.99
N LEU A 208 22.93 11.74 -3.22
CA LEU A 208 21.80 10.99 -2.65
C LEU A 208 20.82 10.53 -3.74
N THR A 209 20.51 11.39 -4.71
CA THR A 209 19.67 11.02 -5.85
C THR A 209 20.33 9.91 -6.67
N GLY A 210 21.64 10.00 -6.94
CA GLY A 210 22.39 8.98 -7.65
C GLY A 210 22.41 7.62 -6.94
N GLN A 211 22.54 7.60 -5.61
CA GLN A 211 22.44 6.38 -4.80
C GLN A 211 21.04 5.75 -4.90
N SER A 212 19.99 6.56 -4.86
CA SER A 212 18.59 6.11 -5.00
C SER A 212 18.31 5.54 -6.40
N LEU A 213 18.83 6.20 -7.45
CA LEU A 213 18.61 5.82 -8.85
C LEU A 213 19.25 4.49 -9.23
N LYS A 214 20.47 4.23 -8.73
CA LYS A 214 21.11 2.92 -8.88
C LYS A 214 20.25 1.78 -8.34
N ARG A 215 19.35 2.06 -7.38
CA ARG A 215 18.46 1.09 -6.75
C ARG A 215 17.10 0.94 -7.46
N ILE A 216 16.66 1.91 -8.28
CA ILE A 216 15.28 1.97 -8.83
C ILE A 216 15.23 1.73 -10.35
N CYS A 217 16.24 2.16 -11.12
CA CYS A 217 16.12 2.29 -12.57
C CYS A 217 16.83 1.15 -13.33
N VAL A 218 16.20 -0.02 -13.50
CA VAL A 218 16.54 -0.88 -14.66
C VAL A 218 15.43 -1.79 -15.21
N PRO A 219 14.16 -1.89 -14.74
CA PRO A 219 13.33 -3.02 -15.20
C PRO A 219 13.00 -3.02 -16.70
N ARG A 220 12.90 -1.85 -17.38
CA ARG A 220 12.52 -1.80 -18.80
C ARG A 220 13.68 -2.02 -19.78
N LEU A 221 14.80 -1.31 -19.61
CA LEU A 221 15.97 -1.49 -20.48
C LEU A 221 16.65 -2.85 -20.28
N PHE A 222 16.63 -3.36 -19.06
CA PHE A 222 17.17 -4.67 -18.72
C PHE A 222 16.39 -5.81 -19.37
N ASN A 223 15.06 -5.75 -19.33
CA ASN A 223 14.21 -6.75 -19.95
C ASN A 223 14.38 -6.74 -21.48
N ALA A 224 14.45 -5.56 -22.11
CA ALA A 224 14.66 -5.47 -23.56
C ALA A 224 16.03 -6.04 -23.99
N THR A 225 17.11 -5.68 -23.29
CA THR A 225 18.47 -6.16 -23.64
C THR A 225 18.66 -7.66 -23.39
N THR A 226 18.09 -8.20 -22.31
CA THR A 226 18.11 -9.64 -22.05
C THR A 226 17.25 -10.43 -23.04
N ILE A 227 16.06 -9.93 -23.40
CA ILE A 227 15.20 -10.56 -24.43
C ILE A 227 15.91 -10.56 -25.79
N VAL A 228 16.49 -9.42 -26.21
CA VAL A 228 17.22 -9.33 -27.48
C VAL A 228 18.43 -10.29 -27.48
N GLY A 229 19.18 -10.38 -26.38
CA GLY A 229 20.30 -11.32 -26.25
C GLY A 229 19.88 -12.80 -26.35
N ILE A 230 18.77 -13.18 -25.71
CA ILE A 230 18.21 -14.54 -25.80
C ILE A 230 17.78 -14.84 -27.24
N VAL A 231 17.07 -13.93 -27.90
CA VAL A 231 16.61 -14.08 -29.28
C VAL A 231 17.78 -14.26 -30.24
N ILE A 232 18.84 -13.44 -30.13
CA ILE A 232 20.06 -13.55 -30.95
C ILE A 232 20.72 -14.92 -30.74
N THR A 233 20.81 -15.39 -29.49
CA THR A 233 21.41 -16.69 -29.16
C THR A 233 20.60 -17.86 -29.74
N CYS A 234 19.26 -17.80 -29.67
CA CYS A 234 18.38 -18.81 -30.27
C CYS A 234 18.48 -18.83 -31.80
N ILE A 235 18.55 -17.67 -32.45
CA ILE A 235 18.71 -17.56 -33.91
C ILE A 235 20.06 -18.14 -34.34
N ALA A 236 21.15 -17.81 -33.64
CA ALA A 236 22.47 -18.37 -33.92
C ALA A 236 22.47 -19.91 -33.78
N GLY A 237 21.85 -20.45 -32.72
CA GLY A 237 21.70 -21.90 -32.53
C GLY A 237 20.89 -22.58 -33.65
N ALA A 238 19.81 -21.94 -34.12
CA ALA A 238 18.99 -22.45 -35.22
C ALA A 238 19.77 -22.47 -36.56
N ILE A 239 20.59 -21.44 -36.82
CA ILE A 239 21.47 -21.39 -38.00
C ILE A 239 22.51 -22.53 -37.94
N ILE A 240 23.11 -22.78 -36.77
CA ILE A 240 24.06 -23.90 -36.58
C ILE A 240 23.38 -25.22 -36.88
N ALA A 241 22.23 -25.51 -36.26
CA ALA A 241 21.50 -26.75 -36.46
C ALA A 241 21.10 -26.94 -37.94
N TRP A 242 20.66 -25.89 -38.61
CA TRP A 242 20.31 -25.92 -40.02
C TRP A 242 21.51 -26.19 -40.93
N THR A 243 22.66 -25.56 -40.66
CA THR A 243 23.89 -25.78 -41.44
C THR A 243 24.44 -27.21 -41.29
N ILE A 244 24.39 -27.77 -40.07
CA ILE A 244 24.78 -29.17 -39.81
C ILE A 244 23.86 -30.13 -40.57
N GLN A 245 22.57 -29.82 -40.65
CA GLN A 245 21.59 -30.68 -41.31
C GLN A 245 21.64 -30.61 -42.85
N GLN A 246 22.02 -29.47 -43.43
CA GLN A 246 22.10 -29.28 -44.87
C GLN A 246 23.41 -29.78 -45.50
N ASN A 247 24.54 -29.75 -44.77
CA ASN A 247 25.83 -30.09 -45.35
C ASN A 247 26.82 -30.63 -44.30
N TRP A 248 27.20 -31.91 -44.40
CA TRP A 248 28.15 -32.58 -43.50
C TRP A 248 29.60 -32.06 -43.61
N THR A 249 29.88 -31.20 -44.59
CA THR A 249 31.16 -30.48 -44.76
C THR A 249 31.02 -29.01 -44.38
N ALA A 250 30.56 -28.75 -43.15
CA ALA A 250 30.48 -27.39 -42.63
C ALA A 250 31.88 -26.76 -42.62
N HIS A 251 32.06 -25.61 -43.32
CA HIS A 251 33.32 -24.88 -43.30
C HIS A 251 33.64 -24.44 -41.85
N PRO A 252 34.85 -24.70 -41.35
CA PRO A 252 35.21 -24.45 -39.95
C PRO A 252 35.02 -22.97 -39.55
N GLY A 253 35.14 -22.04 -40.50
CA GLY A 253 34.87 -20.61 -40.26
C GLY A 253 33.41 -20.28 -39.94
N ALA A 254 32.44 -21.00 -40.52
CA ALA A 254 31.01 -20.76 -40.25
C ALA A 254 30.63 -21.25 -38.85
N LEU A 255 31.13 -22.42 -38.45
CA LEU A 255 31.00 -22.94 -37.09
C LEU A 255 31.66 -22.01 -36.07
N PHE A 256 32.85 -21.50 -36.38
CA PHE A 256 33.56 -20.55 -35.51
C PHE A 256 32.78 -19.24 -35.32
N LEU A 257 32.32 -18.60 -36.41
CA LEU A 257 31.56 -17.34 -36.33
C LEU A 257 30.24 -17.52 -35.54
N SER A 258 29.58 -18.66 -35.71
CA SER A 258 28.33 -19.01 -35.04
C SER A 258 28.48 -19.30 -33.54
N LEU A 259 29.68 -19.67 -33.07
CA LEU A 259 30.02 -19.82 -31.64
C LEU A 259 30.56 -18.52 -31.03
N LEU A 260 31.22 -17.69 -31.83
CA LEU A 260 31.84 -16.44 -31.38
C LEU A 260 30.80 -15.34 -31.11
N LEU A 261 29.76 -15.25 -31.94
CA LEU A 261 28.65 -14.30 -31.73
C LEU A 261 27.91 -14.54 -30.40
N PRO A 262 27.45 -15.76 -30.03
CA PRO A 262 26.82 -16.02 -28.74
C PRO A 262 27.75 -15.77 -27.54
N SER A 263 29.03 -16.11 -27.65
CA SER A 263 29.98 -15.92 -26.54
C SER A 263 30.24 -14.43 -26.25
N LEU A 264 30.19 -13.57 -27.26
CA LEU A 264 30.27 -12.11 -27.10
C LEU A 264 29.08 -11.52 -26.34
N PHE A 265 27.87 -12.11 -26.48
CA PHE A 265 26.66 -11.68 -25.78
C PHE A 265 26.45 -12.38 -24.42
N LEU A 266 27.16 -13.49 -24.16
CA LEU A 266 27.05 -14.24 -22.91
C LEU A 266 27.49 -13.40 -21.70
N VAL A 267 28.61 -12.67 -21.83
CA VAL A 267 29.16 -11.87 -20.72
C VAL A 267 28.25 -10.69 -20.34
N PRO A 268 27.79 -9.83 -21.28
CA PRO A 268 26.78 -8.82 -20.98
C PRO A 268 25.46 -9.42 -20.45
N GLY A 269 25.05 -10.58 -20.98
CA GLY A 269 23.87 -11.31 -20.51
C GLY A 269 23.98 -11.74 -19.04
N ILE A 270 25.12 -12.29 -18.65
CA ILE A 270 25.41 -12.69 -17.25
C ILE A 270 25.46 -11.46 -16.34
N ILE A 271 26.17 -10.39 -16.76
CA ILE A 271 26.25 -9.14 -15.98
C ILE A 271 24.85 -8.59 -15.74
N ASN A 272 24.01 -8.59 -16.78
CA ASN A 272 22.62 -8.24 -16.63
C ASN A 272 21.97 -9.17 -15.59
N ILE A 273 21.88 -10.48 -15.82
CA ILE A 273 21.21 -11.42 -14.90
C ILE A 273 21.64 -11.24 -13.43
N ILE A 274 22.92 -11.02 -13.17
CA ILE A 274 23.45 -10.71 -11.82
C ILE A 274 22.83 -9.43 -11.26
N GLN A 275 22.86 -8.32 -12.02
CA GLN A 275 22.23 -7.06 -11.63
C GLN A 275 20.71 -7.22 -11.38
N GLY A 276 20.01 -7.97 -12.24
CA GLY A 276 18.59 -8.26 -12.08
C GLY A 276 18.30 -9.08 -10.81
N MET A 277 19.14 -10.08 -10.52
CA MET A 277 19.03 -10.90 -9.32
C MET A 277 19.34 -10.10 -8.05
N GLN A 278 20.32 -9.21 -8.09
CA GLN A 278 20.62 -8.27 -7.00
C GLN A 278 19.42 -7.36 -6.72
N MET A 279 18.78 -6.81 -7.76
CA MET A 279 17.56 -5.99 -7.60
C MET A 279 16.35 -6.79 -7.11
N TYR A 280 16.19 -8.03 -7.55
CA TYR A 280 15.14 -8.91 -7.03
C TYR A 280 15.34 -9.21 -5.54
N ARG A 281 16.57 -9.54 -5.13
CA ARG A 281 16.94 -9.73 -3.72
C ARG A 281 16.71 -8.46 -2.91
N PHE A 282 17.05 -7.29 -3.46
CA PHE A 282 16.81 -5.98 -2.86
C PHE A 282 15.32 -5.70 -2.64
N ALA A 283 14.48 -5.86 -3.67
CA ALA A 283 13.04 -5.69 -3.57
C ALA A 283 12.39 -6.70 -2.63
N ARG A 284 12.94 -7.92 -2.54
CA ARG A 284 12.50 -8.94 -1.59
C ARG A 284 12.90 -8.59 -0.15
N SER A 285 14.09 -8.05 0.06
CA SER A 285 14.54 -7.56 1.38
C SER A 285 13.64 -6.43 1.88
N LEU A 286 13.33 -5.45 1.02
CA LEU A 286 12.41 -4.35 1.36
C LEU A 286 10.98 -4.82 1.70
N ARG A 287 10.46 -5.84 1.01
CA ARG A 287 9.15 -6.43 1.34
C ARG A 287 9.13 -7.14 2.69
N ASN A 288 10.27 -7.71 3.10
CA ASN A 288 10.42 -8.40 4.36
C ASN A 288 10.88 -7.46 5.50
N ALA A 289 11.16 -6.18 5.21
CA ALA A 289 11.50 -5.18 6.19
C ALA A 289 10.29 -4.90 7.09
N THR A 290 10.35 -5.35 8.34
CA THR A 290 9.29 -5.17 9.34
C THR A 290 9.55 -4.01 10.29
N ALA A 291 10.80 -3.53 10.38
CA ALA A 291 11.14 -2.44 11.27
C ALA A 291 10.72 -1.10 10.64
N VAL A 292 9.94 -0.34 11.40
CA VAL A 292 9.45 0.99 11.05
C VAL A 292 10.11 1.99 12.00
N ALA A 293 10.60 3.10 11.47
CA ALA A 293 11.13 4.21 12.26
C ALA A 293 10.62 5.54 11.72
N GLU A 294 10.47 6.52 12.61
CA GLU A 294 10.32 7.91 12.21
C GLU A 294 11.72 8.50 11.98
N ALA A 295 11.94 9.01 10.78
CA ALA A 295 13.20 9.64 10.40
C ALA A 295 12.99 11.14 10.14
N PRO A 296 13.85 12.02 10.67
CA PRO A 296 13.84 13.43 10.32
C PRO A 296 14.10 13.60 8.82
N VAL A 297 13.30 14.46 8.21
CA VAL A 297 13.49 14.82 6.80
C VAL A 297 14.60 15.86 6.72
N LEU A 298 15.60 15.58 5.87
CA LEU A 298 16.72 16.48 5.63
C LEU A 298 16.34 17.57 4.63
N ASP A 299 15.81 17.17 3.48
CA ASP A 299 15.49 18.10 2.39
C ASP A 299 14.46 17.48 1.45
N VAL A 300 13.71 18.33 0.75
CA VAL A 300 12.74 17.95 -0.28
C VAL A 300 12.93 18.90 -1.46
N TRP A 301 13.28 18.36 -2.62
CA TRP A 301 13.63 19.17 -3.79
C TRP A 301 13.08 18.61 -5.08
N GLN A 302 13.08 19.47 -6.10
CA GLN A 302 12.81 19.12 -7.47
C GLN A 302 14.13 18.84 -8.21
N TYR A 303 14.19 17.72 -8.93
CA TYR A 303 15.33 17.28 -9.72
C TYR A 303 14.96 17.23 -11.21
N GLU A 304 15.47 18.18 -11.98
CA GLU A 304 15.11 18.40 -13.40
C GLU A 304 15.68 17.37 -14.39
N GLY A 305 16.42 16.35 -13.93
CA GLY A 305 17.09 15.38 -14.80
C GLY A 305 16.24 14.20 -15.30
N PHE A 306 14.91 14.24 -15.22
CA PHE A 306 14.02 13.11 -15.61
C PHE A 306 12.85 13.53 -16.51
N GLU A 307 12.49 12.67 -17.46
CA GLU A 307 11.14 12.64 -18.06
C GLU A 307 10.15 12.08 -17.03
N GLY A 308 9.35 12.95 -16.39
CA GLY A 308 8.32 12.59 -15.41
C GLY A 308 8.37 13.39 -14.10
N GLU A 309 7.57 12.97 -13.11
CA GLU A 309 7.44 13.60 -11.77
C GLU A 309 8.80 13.77 -11.06
N PRO A 310 9.32 15.00 -10.90
CA PRO A 310 10.72 15.27 -10.58
C PRO A 310 11.02 15.45 -9.09
N PHE A 311 10.22 14.93 -8.15
CA PHE A 311 10.39 15.25 -6.73
C PHE A 311 11.16 14.18 -5.96
N VAL A 312 12.02 14.61 -5.03
CA VAL A 312 12.83 13.74 -4.19
C VAL A 312 12.75 14.22 -2.74
N VAL A 313 12.65 13.27 -1.82
CA VAL A 313 12.83 13.52 -0.37
C VAL A 313 14.07 12.81 0.13
N ALA A 314 14.83 13.47 0.99
CA ALA A 314 15.91 12.87 1.77
C ALA A 314 15.59 12.86 3.26
N TRP A 315 16.02 11.81 3.95
CA TRP A 315 15.88 11.64 5.40
C TRP A 315 17.15 11.06 6.02
N GLU A 316 17.26 11.17 7.33
CA GLU A 316 18.35 10.57 8.11
C GLU A 316 17.80 9.52 9.08
N LEU A 317 18.04 8.25 8.77
CA LEU A 317 17.67 7.15 9.64
C LEU A 317 18.77 6.94 10.70
N THR A 318 18.39 6.92 11.97
CA THR A 318 19.31 6.65 13.08
C THR A 318 19.04 5.26 13.63
N VAL A 319 20.05 4.39 13.64
CA VAL A 319 19.96 3.00 14.11
C VAL A 319 21.06 2.75 15.13
N ILE A 320 20.74 1.98 16.18
CA ILE A 320 21.72 1.55 17.18
C ILE A 320 22.26 0.19 16.75
N ASP A 321 23.58 0.06 16.64
CA ASP A 321 24.22 -1.21 16.30
C ASP A 321 24.18 -2.22 17.47
N ARG A 322 24.59 -3.46 17.21
CA ARG A 322 24.70 -4.52 18.23
C ARG A 322 25.68 -4.20 19.38
N TYR A 323 26.51 -3.17 19.23
CA TYR A 323 27.48 -2.70 20.20
C TYR A 323 27.00 -1.42 20.93
N GLY A 324 25.75 -0.99 20.71
CA GLY A 324 25.20 0.23 21.31
C GLY A 324 25.65 1.53 20.65
N ARG A 325 26.34 1.49 19.50
CA ARG A 325 26.77 2.68 18.76
C ARG A 325 25.67 3.19 17.85
N THR A 326 25.44 4.49 17.89
CA THR A 326 24.49 5.17 17.01
C THR A 326 25.09 5.38 15.62
N ILE A 327 24.48 4.77 14.61
CA ILE A 327 24.85 4.93 13.20
C ILE A 327 23.74 5.70 12.48
N ARG A 328 24.14 6.66 11.63
CA ARG A 328 23.21 7.51 10.87
C ARG A 328 23.33 7.21 9.38
N TYR A 329 22.19 6.92 8.75
CA TYR A 329 22.08 6.59 7.34
C TYR A 329 21.27 7.68 6.63
N ARG A 330 21.92 8.42 5.73
CA ARG A 330 21.25 9.40 4.87
C ARG A 330 20.82 8.75 3.58
N GLN A 331 19.55 8.90 3.26
CA GLN A 331 18.94 8.24 2.10
C GLN A 331 17.96 9.18 1.42
N ALA A 332 17.62 8.86 0.17
CA ALA A 332 16.65 9.61 -0.60
C ALA A 332 15.78 8.70 -1.46
N GLN A 333 14.55 9.15 -1.73
CA GLN A 333 13.59 8.45 -2.57
C GLN A 333 12.80 9.41 -3.45
N LYS A 334 12.49 8.97 -4.66
CA LYS A 334 11.58 9.66 -5.58
C LYS A 334 10.15 9.60 -5.07
N ILE A 335 9.46 10.73 -5.15
CA ILE A 335 8.09 10.90 -4.70
C ILE A 335 7.26 11.62 -5.76
N GLY A 336 5.94 11.48 -5.70
CA GLY A 336 5.03 12.26 -6.55
C GLY A 336 4.73 13.63 -5.95
N LYS A 337 4.17 14.53 -6.76
CA LYS A 337 3.81 15.90 -6.36
C LYS A 337 3.00 16.02 -5.08
N GLU A 338 1.94 15.22 -4.91
CA GLU A 338 1.09 15.27 -3.71
C GLU A 338 1.88 15.08 -2.41
N LEU A 339 2.80 14.10 -2.42
CA LEU A 339 3.63 13.81 -1.26
C LEU A 339 4.71 14.86 -1.08
N HIS A 340 5.23 15.44 -2.17
CA HIS A 340 6.16 16.57 -2.10
C HIS A 340 5.54 17.75 -1.35
N ASP A 341 4.33 18.15 -1.74
CA ASP A 341 3.63 19.29 -1.16
C ASP A 341 3.31 19.04 0.33
N TYR A 342 2.87 17.83 0.65
CA TYR A 342 2.65 17.41 2.04
C TYR A 342 3.94 17.48 2.89
N LEU A 343 5.07 17.03 2.32
CA LEU A 343 6.36 16.95 3.01
C LEU A 343 7.06 18.30 3.21
N GLN A 344 6.61 19.37 2.54
CA GLN A 344 7.08 20.72 2.82
C GLN A 344 6.74 21.10 4.27
N THR A 345 5.56 20.71 4.77
CA THR A 345 5.06 21.09 6.10
C THR A 345 5.51 20.17 7.25
N ARG A 346 6.00 18.95 6.96
CA ARG A 346 6.29 17.92 7.98
C ARG A 346 7.73 17.97 8.44
N ALA A 347 8.06 17.53 9.65
CA ALA A 347 9.46 17.43 10.10
C ALA A 347 10.05 16.03 9.91
N THR A 348 9.20 15.01 9.90
CA THR A 348 9.59 13.59 9.89
C THR A 348 8.83 12.82 8.82
N VAL A 349 9.41 11.70 8.40
CA VAL A 349 8.81 10.69 7.53
C VAL A 349 8.82 9.34 8.22
N GLN A 350 7.83 8.51 7.91
CA GLN A 350 7.84 7.12 8.35
C GLN A 350 8.58 6.28 7.30
N VAL A 351 9.62 5.56 7.75
CA VAL A 351 10.46 4.73 6.88
C VAL A 351 10.52 3.30 7.39
N ARG A 352 10.45 2.34 6.48
CA ARG A 352 10.74 0.93 6.73
C ARG A 352 12.17 0.62 6.36
N TYR A 353 12.84 -0.17 7.20
CA TYR A 353 14.22 -0.60 6.98
C TYR A 353 14.43 -2.03 7.47
N THR A 354 15.50 -2.67 6.98
CA THR A 354 15.90 -4.01 7.43
C THR A 354 16.93 -3.89 8.55
N PRO A 355 16.70 -4.44 9.76
CA PRO A 355 17.67 -4.35 10.86
C PRO A 355 19.05 -4.91 10.53
N ASP A 356 19.12 -5.96 9.70
CA ASP A 356 20.37 -6.56 9.23
C ASP A 356 21.12 -5.68 8.20
N GLN A 357 20.41 -4.78 7.51
CA GLN A 357 20.92 -3.88 6.47
C GLN A 357 20.22 -2.51 6.53
N PRO A 358 20.53 -1.68 7.56
CA PRO A 358 19.86 -0.39 7.79
C PRO A 358 20.23 0.71 6.78
N ASP A 359 21.24 0.48 5.93
CA ASP A 359 21.59 1.31 4.78
C ASP A 359 20.54 1.25 3.65
N ILE A 360 19.53 0.40 3.84
CA ILE A 360 18.39 0.22 2.96
C ILE A 360 17.12 0.54 3.74
N ALA A 361 16.58 1.74 3.51
CA ALA A 361 15.27 2.14 3.98
C ALA A 361 14.45 2.75 2.82
N MET A 362 13.14 2.72 2.98
CA MET A 362 12.17 3.28 2.05
C MET A 362 11.03 3.89 2.83
N LEU A 363 10.34 4.88 2.27
CA LEU A 363 9.10 5.39 2.86
C LEU A 363 8.11 4.25 3.07
N ASP A 364 7.44 4.28 4.21
CA ASP A 364 6.41 3.29 4.53
C ASP A 364 5.24 3.40 3.54
N GLU A 365 4.80 2.27 2.98
CA GLU A 365 3.79 2.29 1.90
C GLU A 365 2.40 2.54 2.46
N GLN A 366 2.11 2.09 3.69
CA GLN A 366 0.82 2.31 4.32
C GLN A 366 0.67 3.78 4.70
N TRP A 367 1.74 4.38 5.23
CA TRP A 367 1.84 5.80 5.52
C TRP A 367 1.68 6.67 4.27
N VAL A 368 2.40 6.35 3.20
CA VAL A 368 2.27 7.06 1.91
C VAL A 368 0.85 6.90 1.34
N ALA A 369 0.26 5.71 1.41
CA ALA A 369 -1.10 5.47 0.93
C ALA A 369 -2.14 6.24 1.75
N ALA A 370 -1.97 6.34 3.07
CA ALA A 370 -2.85 7.11 3.94
C ALA A 370 -2.85 8.60 3.57
N ILE A 371 -1.68 9.17 3.27
CA ILE A 371 -1.56 10.58 2.84
C ILE A 371 -2.27 10.81 1.51
N LYS A 372 -2.05 9.92 0.54
CA LYS A 372 -2.72 10.02 -0.77
C LYS A 372 -4.24 9.90 -0.66
N GLY A 373 -4.72 9.00 0.20
CA GLY A 373 -6.15 8.86 0.48
C GLY A 373 -6.77 10.14 1.08
N ALA A 374 -6.06 10.78 2.02
CA ALA A 374 -6.51 12.00 2.68
C ALA A 374 -6.56 13.23 1.75
N SER A 375 -5.68 13.31 0.76
CA SER A 375 -5.67 14.43 -0.22
C SER A 375 -6.75 14.30 -1.31
N SER A 376 -7.41 13.14 -1.42
CA SER A 376 -8.43 12.85 -2.46
C SER A 376 -9.88 13.05 -2.00
N THR A 377 -10.07 13.39 -0.73
CA THR A 377 -11.34 13.81 -0.09
C THR A 377 -11.30 15.30 0.17
#